data_AF-A0A0F9TZR7-F1
#
_entry.id   AF-A0A0F9TZR7-F1
#
_cell.length_a   1.000
_cell.length_b   1.000
_cell.length_c   1.000
_cell.angle_alpha   90.00
_cell.angle_beta   90.00
_cell.angle_gamma   90.00
#
_symmetry.space_group_name_H-M   'P 1'
#
loop_
_entity.id
_entity.type
_entity.pdbx_description
1 polymer ?
#
loop_
_entity_poly.entity_id
_entity_poly.type
_entity_poly.pdbx_seq_one_letter_code
_entity_poly.pdbx_strand_id
1 'polypeptide(L)'
;MKTVCMLLALLFWASAVRSEQIGGAEYLQDTLRRYESKLQKCMDIQREAVPAGPAVMSALQKYPVEQANTFLMTRAAEMEDACVGSELAELASALHLLAEGADPGEELQSIMDQTRSAIFSHARWGLKQRYLDLPTDLKSDLEKYDIFQRPFNSLLIRESLESGTADLVP
;
A
#
# COMPACT_ATOMS: atom_id res chain seq x y z
N MET A 1 14.19 56.89 -11.53
CA MET A 1 13.23 55.98 -12.19
C MET A 1 13.77 54.57 -12.48
N LYS A 2 15.05 54.23 -12.22
CA LYS A 2 15.56 52.86 -12.45
C LYS A 2 15.33 51.88 -11.28
N THR A 3 15.16 52.38 -10.06
CA THR A 3 15.02 51.56 -8.84
C THR A 3 13.61 50.98 -8.62
N VAL A 4 12.58 51.61 -9.19
CA VAL A 4 11.18 51.20 -9.03
C VAL A 4 10.84 49.96 -9.88
N CYS A 5 11.49 49.78 -11.04
CA CYS A 5 11.28 48.60 -11.88
C CYS A 5 11.88 47.31 -11.29
N MET A 6 12.91 47.41 -10.44
CA MET A 6 13.57 46.24 -9.86
C MET A 6 12.78 45.64 -8.68
N LEU A 7 12.02 46.46 -7.95
CA LEU A 7 11.15 46.03 -6.84
C LEU A 7 9.85 45.37 -7.32
N LEU A 8 9.31 45.78 -8.47
CA LEU A 8 8.11 45.17 -9.07
C LEU A 8 8.36 43.78 -9.66
N ALA A 9 9.57 43.50 -10.15
CA ALA A 9 9.94 42.18 -10.66
C ALA A 9 10.04 41.12 -9.53
N LEU A 10 10.52 41.49 -8.34
CA LEU A 10 10.64 40.57 -7.21
C LEU A 10 9.29 40.16 -6.61
N LEU A 11 8.28 41.04 -6.64
CA LEU A 11 6.93 40.74 -6.13
C LEU A 11 6.13 39.81 -7.05
N PHE A 12 6.37 39.85 -8.36
CA PHE A 12 5.70 38.94 -9.31
C PHE A 12 6.20 37.50 -9.19
N TRP A 13 7.49 37.31 -8.90
CA TRP A 13 8.09 35.97 -8.79
C TRP A 13 7.69 35.27 -7.48
N ALA A 14 7.57 36.02 -6.37
CA ALA A 14 7.09 35.47 -5.10
C ALA A 14 5.62 35.00 -5.15
N SER A 15 4.80 35.64 -5.99
CA SER A 15 3.38 35.29 -6.14
C SER A 15 3.18 33.97 -6.89
N ALA A 16 3.98 33.74 -7.93
CA ALA A 16 3.94 32.52 -8.74
C ALA A 16 4.38 31.30 -7.93
N VAL A 17 5.52 31.38 -7.24
CA VAL A 17 6.06 30.30 -6.38
C VAL A 17 5.06 29.91 -5.30
N ARG A 18 4.42 30.89 -4.63
CA ARG A 18 3.43 30.59 -3.59
C ARG A 18 2.15 29.95 -4.13
N SER A 19 1.69 30.35 -5.32
CA SER A 19 0.52 29.73 -5.96
C SER A 19 0.79 28.28 -6.41
N GLU A 20 2.00 28.00 -6.88
CA GLU A 20 2.45 26.67 -7.30
C GLU A 20 2.60 25.73 -6.10
N GLN A 21 3.13 26.23 -4.98
CA GLN A 21 3.20 25.49 -3.72
C GLN A 21 1.82 25.12 -3.15
N ILE A 22 0.86 26.05 -3.15
CA ILE A 22 -0.52 25.78 -2.69
C ILE A 22 -1.19 24.74 -3.59
N GLY A 23 -1.05 24.87 -4.91
CA GLY A 23 -1.61 23.89 -5.86
C GLY A 23 -1.00 22.49 -5.71
N GLY A 24 0.32 22.41 -5.45
CA GLY A 24 1.01 21.15 -5.19
C GLY A 24 0.57 20.46 -3.90
N ALA A 25 0.37 21.23 -2.82
CA ALA A 25 -0.13 20.72 -1.55
C ALA A 25 -1.57 20.18 -1.67
N GLU A 26 -2.46 20.92 -2.32
CA GLU A 26 -3.84 20.47 -2.57
C GLU A 26 -3.88 19.18 -3.40
N TYR A 27 -3.07 19.09 -4.45
CA TYR A 27 -2.96 17.91 -5.29
C TYR A 27 -2.44 16.68 -4.53
N LEU A 28 -1.40 16.85 -3.71
CA LEU A 28 -0.84 15.76 -2.89
C LEU A 28 -1.87 15.27 -1.85
N GLN A 29 -2.57 16.19 -1.18
CA GLN A 29 -3.62 15.84 -0.22
C GLN A 29 -4.78 15.10 -0.87
N ASP A 30 -5.19 15.51 -2.08
CA ASP A 30 -6.27 14.84 -2.81
C ASP A 30 -5.88 13.42 -3.25
N THR A 31 -4.64 13.25 -3.69
CA THR A 31 -4.10 11.93 -4.07
C THR A 31 -3.97 11.02 -2.84
N LEU A 32 -3.51 11.55 -1.70
CA LEU A 32 -3.45 10.83 -0.43
C LEU A 32 -4.85 10.37 0.02
N ARG A 33 -5.85 11.25 -0.08
CA ARG A 33 -7.24 10.93 0.27
C ARG A 33 -7.82 9.81 -0.60
N ARG A 34 -7.51 9.79 -1.90
CA ARG A 34 -7.90 8.70 -2.80
C ARG A 34 -7.27 7.37 -2.37
N TYR A 35 -5.96 7.39 -2.08
CA TYR A 35 -5.24 6.22 -1.58
C TYR A 35 -5.84 5.70 -0.27
N GLU A 36 -6.08 6.56 0.72
CA GLU A 36 -6.67 6.17 2.00
C GLU A 36 -8.09 5.59 1.83
N SER A 37 -8.92 6.22 1.00
CA SER A 37 -10.27 5.72 0.69
C SER A 37 -10.22 4.34 0.03
N LYS A 38 -9.25 4.11 -0.87
CA LYS A 38 -9.06 2.81 -1.51
C LYS A 38 -8.56 1.76 -0.52
N LEU A 39 -7.56 2.09 0.29
CA LEU A 39 -7.03 1.21 1.33
C LEU A 39 -8.14 0.76 2.28
N GLN A 40 -8.98 1.69 2.73
CA GLN A 40 -10.13 1.40 3.57
C GLN A 40 -11.07 0.37 2.94
N LYS A 41 -11.41 0.54 1.65
CA LYS A 41 -12.23 -0.43 0.91
C LYS A 41 -11.55 -1.80 0.82
N CYS A 42 -10.24 -1.84 0.58
CA CYS A 42 -9.47 -3.09 0.56
C CYS A 42 -9.49 -3.79 1.93
N MET A 43 -9.41 -3.04 3.03
CA MET A 43 -9.52 -3.57 4.39
C MET A 43 -10.94 -4.02 4.75
N ASP A 44 -11.97 -3.37 4.21
CA ASP A 44 -13.36 -3.80 4.38
C ASP A 44 -13.59 -5.17 3.72
N ILE A 45 -13.04 -5.39 2.52
CA ILE A 45 -13.06 -6.71 1.85
C ILE A 45 -12.40 -7.79 2.72
N GLN A 46 -11.28 -7.47 3.39
CA GLN A 46 -10.63 -8.41 4.31
C GLN A 46 -11.51 -8.70 5.54
N ARG A 47 -12.16 -7.68 6.12
CA ARG A 47 -13.01 -7.85 7.31
C ARG A 47 -14.29 -8.65 7.02
N GLU A 48 -14.85 -8.48 5.84
CA GLU A 48 -16.03 -9.23 5.37
C GLU A 48 -15.68 -10.61 4.80
N ALA A 49 -14.40 -11.01 4.83
CA ALA A 49 -13.94 -12.25 4.24
C ALA A 49 -14.53 -13.47 4.97
N VAL A 50 -15.06 -14.40 4.17
CA VAL A 50 -15.53 -15.70 4.62
C VAL A 50 -14.32 -16.59 4.96
N PRO A 51 -14.41 -17.48 5.98
CA PRO A 51 -13.39 -18.48 6.24
C PRO A 51 -12.97 -19.27 4.99
N ALA A 52 -11.71 -19.70 4.97
CA ALA A 52 -11.19 -20.55 3.91
C ALA A 52 -11.97 -21.88 3.86
N GLY A 53 -12.43 -22.26 2.66
CA GLY A 53 -13.16 -23.51 2.48
C GLY A 53 -12.29 -24.75 2.73
N PRO A 54 -12.90 -25.94 2.89
CA PRO A 54 -12.18 -27.17 3.26
C PRO A 54 -11.04 -27.54 2.32
N ALA A 55 -11.20 -27.27 1.01
CA ALA A 55 -10.17 -27.55 0.01
C ALA A 55 -8.91 -26.67 0.18
N VAL A 56 -9.09 -25.41 0.59
CA VAL A 56 -7.98 -24.48 0.87
C VAL A 56 -7.28 -24.90 2.16
N MET A 57 -8.05 -25.22 3.21
CA MET A 57 -7.50 -25.70 4.49
C MET A 57 -6.69 -26.99 4.31
N SER A 58 -7.23 -27.95 3.56
CA SER A 58 -6.54 -29.20 3.24
C SER A 58 -5.25 -28.98 2.46
N ALA A 59 -5.19 -27.97 1.58
CA ALA A 59 -3.97 -27.64 0.86
C ALA A 59 -2.91 -27.00 1.76
N LEU A 60 -3.32 -26.06 2.62
CA LEU A 60 -2.44 -25.42 3.59
C LEU A 60 -1.81 -26.44 4.56
N GLN A 61 -2.58 -27.44 4.99
CA GLN A 61 -2.13 -28.50 5.92
C GLN A 61 -1.09 -29.47 5.33
N LYS A 62 -0.86 -29.45 4.00
CA LYS A 62 0.21 -30.26 3.38
C LYS A 62 1.61 -29.73 3.70
N TYR A 63 1.71 -28.47 4.11
CA TYR A 63 2.97 -27.77 4.32
C TYR A 63 3.22 -27.52 5.82
N PRO A 64 4.49 -27.34 6.24
CA PRO A 64 4.79 -26.92 7.60
C PRO A 64 4.05 -25.63 7.96
N VAL A 65 3.48 -25.57 9.16
CA VAL A 65 2.66 -24.43 9.64
C VAL A 65 3.40 -23.09 9.48
N GLU A 66 4.70 -23.04 9.75
CA GLU A 66 5.51 -21.82 9.56
C GLU A 66 5.55 -21.35 8.10
N GLN A 67 5.65 -22.27 7.14
CA GLN A 67 5.65 -21.94 5.71
C GLN A 67 4.27 -21.50 5.24
N ALA A 68 3.22 -22.19 5.68
CA ALA A 68 1.83 -21.79 5.42
C ALA A 68 1.53 -20.40 6.00
N ASN A 69 1.95 -20.13 7.24
CA ASN A 69 1.80 -18.82 7.88
C ASN A 69 2.57 -17.72 7.12
N THR A 70 3.81 -18.01 6.71
CA THR A 70 4.62 -17.09 5.91
C THR A 70 3.94 -16.79 4.57
N PHE A 71 3.43 -17.80 3.87
CA PHE A 71 2.65 -17.62 2.65
C PHE A 71 1.41 -16.74 2.88
N LEU A 72 0.58 -17.07 3.88
CA LEU A 72 -0.65 -16.33 4.17
C LEU A 72 -0.38 -14.86 4.47
N MET A 73 0.64 -14.57 5.28
CA MET A 73 0.99 -13.18 5.63
C MET A 73 1.52 -12.41 4.42
N THR A 74 2.44 -13.00 3.68
CA THR A 74 3.08 -12.32 2.54
C THR A 74 2.11 -12.14 1.38
N ARG A 75 1.29 -13.16 1.09
CA ARG A 75 0.29 -13.10 0.02
C ARG A 75 -0.85 -12.14 0.36
N ALA A 76 -1.28 -12.05 1.63
CA ALA A 76 -2.28 -11.06 2.04
C ALA A 76 -1.76 -9.63 1.83
N ALA A 77 -0.51 -9.36 2.23
CA ALA A 77 0.12 -8.07 1.98
C ALA A 77 0.23 -7.76 0.48
N GLU A 78 0.63 -8.74 -0.35
CA GLU A 78 0.69 -8.56 -1.80
C GLU A 78 -0.69 -8.26 -2.41
N MET A 79 -1.75 -8.92 -1.94
CA MET A 79 -3.11 -8.67 -2.45
C MET A 79 -3.70 -7.35 -1.96
N GLU A 80 -3.31 -6.87 -0.78
CA GLU A 80 -3.59 -5.50 -0.35
C GLU A 80 -2.89 -4.48 -1.26
N ASP A 81 -1.60 -4.70 -1.56
CA ASP A 81 -0.80 -3.84 -2.43
C ASP A 81 -1.37 -3.79 -3.85
N ALA A 82 -1.75 -4.96 -4.39
CA ALA A 82 -2.43 -5.04 -5.68
C ALA A 82 -3.77 -4.29 -5.66
N CYS A 83 -4.51 -4.37 -4.55
CA CYS A 83 -5.80 -3.69 -4.41
C CYS A 83 -5.69 -2.16 -4.41
N VAL A 84 -4.63 -1.61 -3.79
CA VAL A 84 -4.36 -0.16 -3.77
C VAL A 84 -3.41 0.31 -4.87
N GLY A 85 -2.98 -0.59 -5.76
CA GLY A 85 -1.82 -0.38 -6.62
C GLY A 85 -1.92 0.84 -7.55
N SER A 86 -3.11 1.13 -8.09
CA SER A 86 -3.33 2.32 -8.94
C SER A 86 -3.15 3.61 -8.17
N GLU A 87 -3.78 3.72 -7.00
CA GLU A 87 -3.75 4.92 -6.16
C GLU A 87 -2.36 5.11 -5.52
N LEU A 88 -1.67 4.01 -5.21
CA LEU A 88 -0.28 4.04 -4.75
C LEU A 88 0.68 4.53 -5.85
N ALA A 89 0.49 4.10 -7.10
CA ALA A 89 1.29 4.56 -8.24
C ALA A 89 1.04 6.04 -8.56
N GLU A 90 -0.21 6.48 -8.46
CA GLU A 90 -0.56 7.89 -8.60
C GLU A 90 0.11 8.75 -7.52
N LEU A 91 0.06 8.30 -6.26
CA LEU A 91 0.70 9.00 -5.15
C LEU A 91 2.23 9.04 -5.27
N ALA A 92 2.86 7.94 -5.70
CA ALA A 92 4.29 7.93 -6.02
C ALA A 92 4.65 8.93 -7.12
N SER A 93 3.80 9.02 -8.15
CA SER A 93 3.99 9.97 -9.26
C SER A 93 3.82 11.42 -8.79
N ALA A 94 2.82 11.71 -7.96
CA ALA A 94 2.61 13.02 -7.37
C ALA A 94 3.82 13.47 -6.53
N LEU A 95 4.33 12.59 -5.65
CA LEU A 95 5.53 12.87 -4.87
C LEU A 95 6.76 13.12 -5.74
N HIS A 96 6.90 12.38 -6.83
CA HIS A 96 8.02 12.55 -7.76
C HIS A 96 7.95 13.90 -8.49
N LEU A 97 6.79 14.23 -9.07
CA LEU A 97 6.57 15.50 -9.78
C LEU A 97 6.82 16.71 -8.88
N LEU A 98 6.35 16.66 -7.63
CA LEU A 98 6.55 17.74 -6.66
C LEU A 98 8.01 17.85 -6.21
N ALA A 99 8.77 16.75 -6.19
CA ALA A 99 10.19 16.76 -5.87
C ALA A 99 11.06 17.32 -7.01
N GLU A 100 10.60 17.21 -8.27
CA GLU A 100 11.29 17.79 -9.44
C GLU A 100 10.98 19.28 -9.65
N GLY A 101 9.94 19.81 -9.00
CA GLY A 101 9.57 21.22 -9.05
C GLY A 101 10.60 22.16 -8.39
N ALA A 102 10.48 23.46 -8.69
CA ALA A 102 11.31 24.47 -8.04
C ALA A 102 10.87 24.66 -6.58
N ASP A 103 11.78 24.39 -5.64
CA ASP A 103 11.67 24.56 -4.17
C ASP A 103 10.24 24.40 -3.59
N PRO A 104 9.86 23.19 -3.13
CA PRO A 104 8.53 22.94 -2.59
C PRO A 104 8.21 23.79 -1.34
N GLY A 105 9.20 24.40 -0.70
CA GLY A 105 9.03 25.07 0.58
C GLY A 105 8.90 24.06 1.73
N GLU A 106 9.04 24.56 2.96
CA GLU A 106 9.14 23.72 4.17
C GLU A 106 7.88 22.88 4.45
N GLU A 107 6.70 23.47 4.25
CA GLU A 107 5.41 22.81 4.53
C GLU A 107 5.17 21.63 3.58
N LEU A 108 5.30 21.84 2.27
CA LEU A 108 5.10 20.79 1.27
C LEU A 108 6.17 19.71 1.39
N GLN A 109 7.43 20.08 1.64
CA GLN A 109 8.51 19.12 1.89
C GLN A 109 8.20 18.22 3.10
N SER A 110 7.71 18.81 4.21
CA SER A 110 7.31 18.06 5.40
C SER A 110 6.19 17.06 5.10
N ILE A 111 5.17 17.46 4.32
CA ILE A 111 4.09 16.55 3.91
C ILE A 111 4.66 15.40 3.05
N MET A 112 5.50 15.71 2.07
CA MET A 112 6.11 14.71 1.19
C MET A 112 6.93 13.68 1.95
N ASP A 113 7.71 14.10 2.95
CA ASP A 113 8.53 13.19 3.75
C ASP A 113 7.70 12.30 4.68
N GLN A 114 6.66 12.86 5.29
CA GLN A 114 5.69 12.09 6.08
C GLN A 114 4.96 11.04 5.24
N THR A 115 4.45 11.45 4.07
CA THR A 115 3.80 10.53 3.13
C THR A 115 4.75 9.44 2.67
N ARG A 116 6.00 9.79 2.32
CA ARG A 116 7.00 8.81 1.86
C ARG A 116 7.30 7.78 2.96
N SER A 117 7.54 8.23 4.19
CA SER A 117 7.84 7.35 5.32
C SER A 117 6.67 6.44 5.69
N ALA A 118 5.43 6.95 5.64
CA ALA A 118 4.24 6.18 6.00
C ALA A 118 3.95 5.06 4.99
N ILE A 119 4.16 5.33 3.69
CA ILE A 119 3.66 4.46 2.63
C ILE A 119 4.75 3.52 2.10
N PHE A 120 6.00 3.99 1.97
CA PHE A 120 7.09 3.23 1.34
C PHE A 120 8.07 2.63 2.35
N SER A 121 7.55 2.11 3.48
CA SER A 121 8.39 1.57 4.55
C SER A 121 9.18 0.32 4.15
N HIS A 122 10.38 0.15 4.74
CA HIS A 122 11.24 -1.02 4.56
C HIS A 122 10.59 -2.36 4.95
N ALA A 123 9.54 -2.34 5.78
CA ALA A 123 8.85 -3.54 6.24
C ALA A 123 8.25 -4.35 5.08
N ARG A 124 7.78 -3.67 4.01
CA ARG A 124 7.20 -4.33 2.83
C ARG A 124 8.24 -5.08 2.01
N TRP A 125 9.47 -4.58 1.95
CA TRP A 125 10.57 -5.29 1.30
C TRP A 125 10.90 -6.62 2.01
N GLY A 126 10.93 -6.61 3.35
CA GLY A 126 11.17 -7.81 4.14
C GLY A 126 10.09 -8.89 3.94
N LEU A 127 8.84 -8.51 3.71
CA LEU A 127 7.77 -9.46 3.35
C LEU A 127 8.00 -10.09 1.99
N LYS A 128 8.39 -9.29 0.98
CA LYS A 128 8.68 -9.80 -0.36
C LYS A 128 9.83 -10.81 -0.35
N GLN A 129 10.89 -10.54 0.40
CA GLN A 129 12.01 -11.48 0.54
C GLN A 129 11.56 -12.82 1.12
N ARG A 130 10.78 -12.80 2.22
CA ARG A 130 10.25 -14.03 2.83
C ARG A 130 9.37 -14.85 1.88
N TYR A 131 8.61 -14.18 1.00
CA TYR A 131 7.82 -14.87 -0.02
C TYR A 131 8.69 -15.52 -1.11
N LEU A 132 9.78 -14.86 -1.52
CA LEU A 132 10.73 -15.43 -2.48
C LEU A 132 11.40 -16.69 -1.93
N ASP A 133 11.67 -16.72 -0.62
CA ASP A 133 12.28 -17.86 0.07
C ASP A 133 11.34 -19.07 0.23
N LEU A 134 10.03 -18.92 -0.03
CA LEU A 134 9.09 -20.03 0.04
C LEU A 134 9.32 -21.06 -1.08
N PRO A 135 9.10 -22.35 -0.79
CA PRO A 135 9.12 -23.40 -1.81
C PRO A 135 8.19 -23.08 -2.99
N THR A 136 8.66 -23.39 -4.21
CA THR A 136 7.91 -23.05 -5.43
C THR A 136 6.66 -23.90 -5.60
N ASP A 137 6.72 -25.16 -5.19
CA ASP A 137 5.58 -26.07 -5.13
C ASP A 137 4.48 -25.52 -4.21
N LEU A 138 4.84 -25.07 -3.01
CA LEU A 138 3.92 -24.42 -2.06
C LEU A 138 3.20 -23.23 -2.69
N LYS A 139 3.97 -22.30 -3.28
CA LYS A 139 3.41 -21.12 -3.96
C LYS A 139 2.44 -21.53 -5.08
N SER A 140 2.87 -22.43 -5.96
CA SER A 140 2.06 -22.88 -7.10
C SER A 140 0.78 -23.62 -6.69
N ASP A 141 0.83 -24.43 -5.63
CA ASP A 141 -0.34 -25.19 -5.14
C ASP A 141 -1.35 -24.28 -4.46
N LEU A 142 -0.91 -23.26 -3.73
CA LEU A 142 -1.79 -22.35 -3.02
C LEU A 142 -2.30 -21.22 -3.92
N GLU A 143 -1.50 -20.64 -4.81
CA GLU A 143 -1.94 -19.52 -5.65
C GLU A 143 -3.06 -19.87 -6.64
N LYS A 144 -3.31 -21.15 -6.92
CA LYS A 144 -4.45 -21.54 -7.75
C LYS A 144 -5.82 -21.26 -7.12
N TYR A 145 -5.88 -20.99 -5.81
CA TYR A 145 -7.14 -20.75 -5.11
C TYR A 145 -7.55 -19.27 -5.20
N ASP A 146 -8.78 -19.01 -5.65
CA ASP A 146 -9.34 -17.66 -5.84
C ASP A 146 -9.28 -16.77 -4.59
N ILE A 147 -9.36 -17.37 -3.39
CA ILE A 147 -9.26 -16.61 -2.13
C ILE A 147 -7.93 -15.87 -2.00
N PHE A 148 -6.85 -16.39 -2.59
CA PHE A 148 -5.52 -15.79 -2.57
C PHE A 148 -5.23 -14.90 -3.78
N GLN A 149 -6.23 -14.61 -4.61
CA GLN A 149 -6.14 -13.69 -5.76
C GLN A 149 -6.79 -12.31 -5.49
N ARG A 150 -7.25 -12.09 -4.26
CA ARG A 150 -7.91 -10.86 -3.81
C ARG A 150 -7.56 -10.59 -2.35
N PRO A 151 -7.82 -9.39 -1.80
CA PRO A 151 -7.64 -9.15 -0.37
C PRO A 151 -8.38 -10.20 0.46
N PHE A 152 -7.70 -10.79 1.44
CA PHE A 152 -8.25 -11.82 2.33
C PHE A 152 -7.71 -11.66 3.75
N ASN A 153 -8.45 -12.21 4.72
CA ASN A 153 -8.05 -12.16 6.13
C ASN A 153 -7.06 -13.29 6.46
N SER A 154 -5.76 -12.99 6.40
CA SER A 154 -4.73 -13.99 6.75
C SER A 154 -4.81 -14.44 8.21
N LEU A 155 -5.20 -13.57 9.14
CA LEU A 155 -5.30 -13.92 10.56
C LEU A 155 -6.37 -14.98 10.79
N LEU A 156 -7.57 -14.81 10.22
CA LEU A 156 -8.67 -15.76 10.33
C LEU A 156 -8.26 -17.17 9.84
N ILE A 157 -7.56 -17.25 8.71
CA ILE A 157 -7.10 -18.52 8.15
C ILE A 157 -6.02 -19.16 9.03
N ARG A 158 -5.10 -18.35 9.56
CA ARG A 158 -4.04 -18.82 10.46
C ARG A 158 -4.58 -19.34 11.79
N GLU A 159 -5.52 -18.63 12.40
CA GLU A 159 -6.22 -19.09 13.60
C GLU A 159 -6.92 -20.43 13.36
N SER A 160 -7.52 -20.62 12.17
CA SER A 160 -8.14 -21.88 11.77
C SER A 160 -7.12 -23.01 11.59
N LEU A 161 -5.91 -22.70 11.11
CA LEU A 161 -4.81 -23.68 11.00
C LEU A 161 -4.24 -24.08 12.36
N GLU A 162 -4.06 -23.11 13.25
CA GLU A 162 -3.46 -23.31 14.58
C GLU A 162 -4.41 -24.04 15.54
N SER A 163 -5.72 -23.81 15.42
CA SER A 163 -6.75 -24.48 16.22
C SER A 163 -7.10 -25.90 15.75
N GLY A 164 -6.67 -26.30 14.56
CA GLY A 164 -7.00 -27.61 13.97
C GLY A 164 -8.48 -27.80 13.63
N THR A 165 -9.30 -26.76 13.74
CA THR A 165 -10.73 -26.81 13.43
C THR A 165 -10.95 -26.60 11.93
N ALA A 166 -10.75 -27.67 11.15
CA ALA A 166 -11.29 -27.77 9.79
C ALA A 166 -12.79 -28.17 9.80
N ASP A 167 -13.34 -28.50 10.98
CA ASP A 167 -14.72 -28.85 11.19
C ASP A 167 -15.43 -27.75 12.00
N LEU A 168 -16.70 -27.51 11.65
CA LEU A 168 -17.69 -26.63 12.29
C LEU A 168 -17.95 -25.27 11.61
N VAL A 169 -18.47 -25.32 10.38
CA VAL A 169 -19.65 -24.51 10.04
C VAL A 169 -20.65 -25.44 9.32
N PRO A 170 -21.89 -25.62 9.83
CA PRO A 170 -22.93 -26.40 9.15
C PRO A 170 -23.40 -25.76 7.84
#